data_AF-A0A725UZK9-F1
#
_entry.id   AF-A0A725UZK9-F1
#
_cell.length_a   1.000
_cell.length_b   1.000
_cell.length_c   1.000
_cell.angle_alpha   90.00
_cell.angle_beta   90.00
_cell.angle_gamma   90.00
#
_symmetry.space_group_name_H-M   'P 1'
#
loop_
_entity.id
_entity.type
_entity.pdbx_description
1 polymer ?
#
loop_
_entity_poly.entity_id
_entity_poly.type
_entity_poly.pdbx_seq_one_letter_code
_entity_poly.pdbx_strand_id
1 'polypeptide(L)'
;MKEITVTEPAFVTRFSCSGSACRDHCCKGWKITLDKTTVKKYLTSKDVTIREIAKNSIILLKKDPNNWGEIKLPSGTGSCPYLDDDRLCRVQKTLGAKALSYTCTTFPRVFHTYKNEVRH
;
A
#
# COMPACT_ATOMS: atom_id res chain seq x y z
N MET A 1 32.21 -21.19 0.39
CA MET A 1 31.26 -20.05 0.36
C MET A 1 31.76 -19.06 -0.68
N LYS A 2 30.91 -18.59 -1.60
CA LYS A 2 31.29 -17.50 -2.51
C LYS A 2 31.16 -16.18 -1.74
N GLU A 3 32.23 -15.39 -1.71
CA GLU A 3 32.14 -14.00 -1.28
C GLU A 3 31.38 -13.20 -2.34
N ILE A 4 30.40 -12.41 -1.88
CA ILE A 4 29.66 -11.48 -2.71
C ILE A 4 30.02 -10.08 -2.22
N THR A 5 30.73 -9.32 -3.05
CA THR A 5 30.99 -7.90 -2.79
C THR A 5 29.77 -7.10 -3.20
N VAL A 6 29.10 -6.47 -2.23
CA VAL A 6 27.93 -5.60 -2.46
C VAL A 6 28.41 -4.15 -2.50
N THR A 7 28.26 -3.50 -3.66
CA THR A 7 28.51 -2.07 -3.82
C THR A 7 27.18 -1.33 -3.75
N GLU A 8 26.94 -0.59 -2.67
CA GLU A 8 25.72 0.18 -2.48
C GLU A 8 26.01 1.60 -1.97
N PRO A 9 25.11 2.56 -2.21
CA PRO A 9 25.23 3.89 -1.63
C PRO A 9 25.24 3.85 -0.10
N ALA A 10 26.05 4.69 0.53
CA ALA A 10 26.19 4.74 1.99
C ALA A 10 24.88 5.02 2.76
N PHE A 11 23.84 5.56 2.09
CA PHE A 11 22.54 5.78 2.71
C PHE A 11 21.72 4.51 2.88
N VAL A 12 22.00 3.42 2.14
CA VAL A 12 21.21 2.19 2.19
C VAL A 12 21.33 1.53 3.57
N THR A 13 22.54 1.43 4.10
CA THR A 13 22.80 0.91 5.46
C THR A 13 22.26 1.81 6.57
N ARG A 14 22.00 3.09 6.28
CA ARG A 14 21.49 4.08 7.24
C ARG A 14 19.98 4.25 7.17
N PHE A 15 19.33 3.62 6.20
CA PHE A 15 17.89 3.76 6.03
C PHE A 15 17.16 3.16 7.25
N SER A 16 16.27 3.95 7.84
CA SER A 16 15.36 3.51 8.87
C SER A 16 13.98 4.12 8.62
N CYS A 17 12.94 3.33 8.88
CA CYS A 17 11.57 3.80 8.76
C CYS A 17 11.29 4.82 9.88
N SER A 18 10.96 6.05 9.51
CA SER A 18 10.60 7.12 10.47
C SER A 18 9.15 7.03 10.98
N GLY A 19 8.39 6.02 10.52
CA GLY A 19 7.04 5.73 10.99
C GLY A 19 6.10 6.93 10.86
N SER A 20 5.59 7.40 12.01
CA SER A 20 4.64 8.51 12.12
C SER A 20 5.21 9.86 11.65
N ALA A 21 6.54 10.00 11.58
CA ALA A 21 7.21 11.19 11.07
C ALA A 21 7.39 11.17 9.53
N CYS A 22 6.95 10.12 8.85
CA CYS A 22 7.04 10.03 7.40
C CYS A 22 6.20 11.13 6.72
N ARG A 23 6.86 11.97 5.90
CA ARG A 23 6.21 13.06 5.17
C ARG A 23 5.46 12.56 3.93
N ASP A 24 5.94 11.47 3.33
CA ASP A 24 5.42 10.90 2.09
C ASP A 24 4.75 9.55 2.35
N HIS A 25 3.61 9.57 3.05
CA HIS A 25 2.86 8.35 3.36
C HIS A 25 1.97 7.90 2.18
N CYS A 26 1.90 6.59 1.97
CA CYS A 26 1.10 5.95 0.91
C CYS A 26 -0.42 6.11 1.06
N CYS A 27 -0.91 6.69 2.15
CA CYS A 27 -2.33 6.72 2.46
C CYS A 27 -3.03 8.03 2.03
N LYS A 28 -2.53 8.73 1.00
CA LYS A 28 -3.15 10.01 0.56
C LYS A 28 -2.97 10.27 -0.93
N GLY A 29 -4.00 10.87 -1.53
CA GLY A 29 -3.89 11.55 -2.83
C GLY A 29 -3.75 10.65 -4.06
N TRP A 30 -4.03 9.35 -3.94
CA TRP A 30 -3.91 8.42 -5.06
C TRP A 30 -4.91 7.27 -4.98
N LYS A 31 -5.12 6.62 -6.11
CA LYS A 31 -6.09 5.55 -6.27
C LYS A 31 -5.58 4.24 -5.66
N ILE A 32 -6.27 3.73 -4.64
CA ILE A 32 -5.91 2.45 -3.99
C ILE A 32 -6.81 1.33 -4.50
N THR A 33 -6.30 0.57 -5.47
CA THR A 33 -6.95 -0.66 -5.97
C THR A 33 -6.61 -1.87 -5.09
N LEU A 34 -7.55 -2.79 -5.01
CA LEU A 34 -7.49 -4.02 -4.23
C LEU A 34 -7.81 -5.23 -5.11
N ASP A 35 -6.99 -6.27 -4.99
CA ASP A 35 -7.29 -7.58 -5.55
C ASP A 35 -8.38 -8.30 -4.73
N LYS A 36 -8.96 -9.33 -5.32
CA LYS A 36 -10.06 -10.10 -4.74
C LYS A 36 -9.70 -10.72 -3.39
N THR A 37 -8.45 -11.16 -3.24
CA THR A 37 -7.99 -11.80 -1.99
C THR A 37 -7.85 -10.76 -0.88
N THR A 38 -7.33 -9.57 -1.19
CA THR A 38 -7.20 -8.45 -0.24
C THR A 38 -8.55 -7.91 0.18
N VAL A 39 -9.49 -7.72 -0.76
CA VAL A 39 -10.87 -7.34 -0.42
C VAL A 39 -11.50 -8.33 0.56
N LYS A 40 -11.40 -9.64 0.26
CA LYS A 40 -11.92 -10.68 1.16
C LYS A 40 -11.25 -10.61 2.52
N LYS A 41 -9.91 -10.50 2.56
CA LYS A 41 -9.11 -10.41 3.78
C LYS A 41 -9.57 -9.26 4.68
N TYR A 42 -9.86 -8.09 4.12
CA TYR A 42 -10.32 -6.93 4.90
C TYR A 42 -11.76 -7.10 5.38
N LEU A 43 -12.67 -7.56 4.51
CA LEU A 43 -14.09 -7.78 4.85
C LEU A 43 -14.29 -8.89 5.89
N THR A 44 -13.39 -9.88 5.94
CA THR A 44 -13.43 -10.98 6.92
C THR A 44 -12.33 -10.86 7.98
N SER A 45 -11.76 -9.66 8.15
CA SER A 45 -10.72 -9.44 9.16
C SER A 45 -11.26 -9.75 10.55
N LYS A 46 -10.43 -10.36 11.41
CA LYS A 46 -10.75 -10.55 12.84
C LYS A 46 -10.82 -9.21 13.57
N ASP A 47 -9.99 -8.26 13.16
CA ASP A 47 -10.01 -6.89 13.65
C ASP A 47 -11.31 -6.18 13.21
N VAL A 48 -12.09 -5.74 14.19
CA VAL A 48 -13.42 -5.14 13.98
C VAL A 48 -13.30 -3.83 13.24
N THR A 49 -12.35 -2.97 13.62
CA THR A 49 -12.16 -1.65 13.00
C THR A 49 -11.81 -1.78 11.53
N ILE A 50 -10.88 -2.68 11.18
CA ILE A 50 -10.51 -2.95 9.78
C ILE A 50 -11.73 -3.45 9.01
N ARG A 51 -12.50 -4.37 9.59
CA ARG A 51 -13.69 -4.94 8.96
C ARG A 51 -14.78 -3.90 8.72
N GLU A 52 -15.03 -3.02 9.67
CA GLU A 52 -16.04 -1.96 9.52
C GLU A 52 -15.61 -0.90 8.51
N ILE A 53 -14.33 -0.50 8.51
CA ILE A 53 -13.80 0.35 7.45
C ILE A 53 -13.96 -0.32 6.08
N ALA A 54 -13.66 -1.62 5.98
CA ALA A 54 -13.78 -2.37 4.73
C ALA A 54 -15.21 -2.33 4.18
N LYS A 55 -16.22 -2.58 5.02
CA LYS A 55 -17.64 -2.55 4.62
C LYS A 55 -18.09 -1.17 4.14
N ASN A 56 -17.62 -0.12 4.79
CA ASN A 56 -18.08 1.25 4.54
C ASN A 56 -17.29 1.97 3.44
N SER A 57 -16.04 1.56 3.20
CA SER A 57 -15.11 2.31 2.36
C SER A 57 -14.57 1.52 1.16
N ILE A 58 -14.83 0.23 1.02
CA ILE A 58 -14.46 -0.51 -0.20
C ILE A 58 -15.60 -0.48 -1.19
N ILE A 59 -15.33 0.05 -2.38
CA ILE A 59 -16.20 -0.04 -3.55
C ILE A 59 -15.82 -1.29 -4.33
N LEU A 60 -16.78 -2.19 -4.56
CA LEU A 60 -16.57 -3.39 -5.36
C LEU A 60 -16.68 -3.06 -6.85
N LEU A 61 -15.58 -3.19 -7.60
CA LEU A 61 -15.54 -2.98 -9.04
C LEU A 61 -15.81 -4.27 -9.81
N LYS A 62 -15.32 -5.41 -9.30
CA LYS A 62 -15.45 -6.75 -9.90
C LYS A 62 -15.00 -6.85 -11.37
N LYS A 63 -14.03 -6.02 -11.80
CA LYS A 63 -13.53 -6.02 -13.19
C LYS A 63 -12.71 -7.28 -13.49
N ASP A 64 -11.76 -7.59 -12.62
CA ASP A 64 -10.91 -8.77 -12.69
C ASP A 64 -10.35 -9.12 -11.29
N PRO A 65 -9.68 -10.27 -11.09
CA PRO A 65 -9.16 -10.67 -9.79
C PRO A 65 -8.16 -9.69 -9.16
N ASN A 66 -7.41 -8.93 -9.95
CA ASN A 66 -6.44 -7.94 -9.48
C ASN A 66 -7.07 -6.55 -9.26
N ASN A 67 -8.17 -6.24 -9.97
CA ASN A 67 -8.94 -5.00 -9.83
C ASN A 67 -10.36 -5.28 -9.32
N TRP A 68 -10.45 -5.93 -8.16
CA TRP A 68 -11.73 -6.38 -7.61
C TRP A 68 -12.44 -5.28 -6.81
N GLY A 69 -11.67 -4.45 -6.11
CA GLY A 69 -12.20 -3.34 -5.32
C GLY A 69 -11.30 -2.12 -5.31
N GLU A 70 -11.82 -1.06 -4.76
CA GLU A 70 -11.15 0.23 -4.63
C GLU A 70 -11.50 0.87 -3.29
N ILE A 71 -10.52 1.47 -2.62
CA ILE A 71 -10.78 2.21 -1.39
C ILE A 71 -11.30 3.59 -1.74
N LYS A 72 -12.52 3.90 -1.29
CA LYS A 72 -13.10 5.23 -1.36
C LYS A 72 -12.37 6.15 -0.37
N LEU A 73 -11.71 7.16 -0.91
CA LEU A 73 -11.12 8.24 -0.10
C LEU A 73 -12.20 9.27 0.26
N PRO A 74 -12.33 9.70 1.52
CA PRO A 74 -13.24 10.76 1.91
C PRO A 74 -12.84 12.08 1.21
N SER A 75 -13.80 12.76 0.57
CA SER A 75 -13.53 13.97 -0.22
C SER A 75 -12.90 15.11 0.59
N GLY A 76 -13.14 15.16 1.90
CA GLY A 76 -12.59 16.22 2.77
C GLY A 76 -11.11 16.04 3.12
N THR A 77 -10.65 14.81 3.32
CA THR A 77 -9.26 14.53 3.75
C THR A 77 -8.38 13.99 2.62
N GLY A 78 -8.99 13.40 1.58
CA GLY A 78 -8.28 12.68 0.51
C GLY A 78 -7.38 11.57 1.03
N SER A 79 -7.63 11.08 2.26
CA SER A 79 -6.77 10.15 2.98
C SER A 79 -7.43 8.79 3.11
N CYS A 80 -6.63 7.74 3.07
CA CYS A 80 -7.10 6.37 3.23
C CYS A 80 -7.77 6.21 4.60
N PRO A 81 -8.99 5.64 4.68
CA PRO A 81 -9.67 5.40 5.95
C PRO A 81 -8.90 4.51 6.94
N TYR A 82 -7.89 3.79 6.48
CA TYR A 82 -7.00 2.99 7.34
C TYR A 82 -5.83 3.79 7.92
N LEU A 83 -5.65 5.06 7.57
CA LEU A 83 -4.67 5.93 8.21
C LEU A 83 -5.17 6.30 9.61
N ASP A 84 -4.41 5.95 10.64
CA ASP A 84 -4.71 6.34 12.02
C ASP A 84 -4.18 7.75 12.35
N ASP A 85 -4.51 8.23 13.54
CA ASP A 85 -4.13 9.57 14.01
C ASP A 85 -2.60 9.72 14.17
N ASP A 86 -1.87 8.62 14.34
CA ASP A 86 -0.41 8.58 14.36
C ASP A 86 0.19 8.66 12.94
N ARG A 87 -0.64 8.81 11.90
CA ARG A 87 -0.26 8.72 10.47
C ARG A 87 0.35 7.38 10.09
N LEU A 88 -0.09 6.29 10.73
CA LEU A 88 0.30 4.93 10.41
C LEU A 88 -0.85 4.16 9.75
N CYS A 89 -0.50 3.23 8.87
CA CYS A 89 -1.48 2.35 8.25
C CYS A 89 -1.93 1.28 9.26
N ARG A 90 -3.19 1.34 9.68
CA ARG A 90 -3.80 0.39 10.61
C ARG A 90 -3.72 -1.06 10.12
N VAL A 91 -3.88 -1.28 8.81
CA VAL A 91 -3.75 -2.62 8.22
C VAL A 91 -2.34 -3.16 8.42
N GLN A 92 -1.31 -2.37 8.12
CA GLN A 92 0.07 -2.80 8.29
C GLN A 92 0.43 -3.01 9.77
N LYS A 93 0.00 -2.08 10.64
CA LYS A 93 0.21 -2.11 12.10
C LYS A 93 -0.41 -3.35 12.75
N THR A 94 -1.57 -3.79 12.26
CA THR A 94 -2.38 -4.85 12.89
C THR A 94 -2.24 -6.22 12.21
N LEU A 95 -2.27 -6.25 10.87
CA LEU A 95 -2.26 -7.49 10.08
C LEU A 95 -0.90 -7.79 9.43
N GLY A 96 0.06 -6.86 9.55
CA GLY A 96 1.42 -6.99 9.01
C GLY A 96 1.52 -6.69 7.51
N ALA A 97 2.76 -6.62 7.03
CA ALA A 97 3.07 -6.24 5.64
C ALA A 97 2.45 -7.18 4.59
N LYS A 98 2.27 -8.46 4.91
CA LYS A 98 1.66 -9.47 4.01
C LYS A 98 0.14 -9.28 3.82
N ALA A 99 -0.48 -8.38 4.58
CA ALA A 99 -1.89 -8.06 4.43
C ALA A 99 -2.16 -6.99 3.37
N LEU A 100 -1.12 -6.23 2.98
CA LEU A 100 -1.24 -5.11 2.06
C LEU A 100 -1.57 -5.56 0.63
N SER A 101 -2.33 -4.73 -0.08
CA SER A 101 -2.56 -4.92 -1.51
C SER A 101 -1.30 -4.65 -2.32
N TYR A 102 -1.28 -5.10 -3.57
CA TYR A 102 -0.21 -4.79 -4.50
C TYR A 102 0.12 -3.29 -4.52
N THR A 103 -0.89 -2.45 -4.70
CA THR A 103 -0.77 -0.98 -4.69
C THR A 103 -0.07 -0.47 -3.42
N CYS A 104 -0.51 -0.92 -2.24
CA CYS A 104 0.12 -0.49 -0.98
C CYS A 104 1.57 -0.99 -0.81
N THR A 105 1.90 -2.17 -1.36
CA THR A 105 3.28 -2.71 -1.30
C THR A 105 4.23 -2.09 -2.31
N THR A 106 3.71 -1.52 -3.39
CA THR A 106 4.52 -0.94 -4.46
C THR A 106 4.73 0.56 -4.31
N PHE A 107 3.87 1.29 -3.58
CA PHE A 107 4.08 2.72 -3.33
C PHE A 107 5.51 3.03 -2.83
N PRO A 108 6.14 4.14 -3.28
CA PRO A 108 5.75 5.04 -4.38
C PRO A 108 6.29 4.59 -5.75
N ARG A 109 6.81 3.36 -5.85
CA ARG A 109 7.45 2.85 -7.07
C ARG A 109 6.43 2.71 -8.19
N VAL A 110 6.77 3.27 -9.33
CA VAL A 110 6.06 3.10 -10.59
C VAL A 110 7.01 2.42 -11.57
N PHE A 111 6.55 1.33 -12.18
CA PHE A 111 7.32 0.62 -13.20
C PHE A 111 6.82 1.05 -14.58
N HIS A 112 7.74 1.52 -15.42
CA HIS A 112 7.47 1.83 -16.82
C HIS A 112 8.19 0.81 -17.69
N THR A 113 7.45 0.14 -18.57
CA THR A 113 8.03 -0.74 -19.59
C THR A 113 8.03 0.01 -20.91
N TYR A 114 9.21 0.43 -21.36
CA TYR A 114 9.39 1.01 -22.68
C TYR A 114 9.74 -0.11 -23.66
N LYS A 115 8.92 -0.28 -24.71
CA LYS A 115 9.12 -1.35 -25.69
C LYS A 115 10.39 -1.17 -26.54
N ASN A 116 10.93 0.06 -26.66
CA ASN A 116 12.12 0.40 -27.46
C ASN A 116 12.77 1.71 -26.94
N GLU A 117 13.59 1.69 -25.90
CA GLU A 117 14.44 2.86 -25.57
C GLU A 117 15.80 2.73 -26.27
N VAL A 118 16.00 3.50 -27.35
CA VAL A 118 17.34 3.91 -27.79
C VAL A 118 17.55 5.32 -27.24
N ARG A 119 18.41 5.45 -26.22
CA ARG A 119 18.87 6.75 -25.74
C ARG A 119 20.04 7.20 -26.63
N HIS A 120 19.86 8.32 -27.33
CA HIS A 120 20.96 9.06 -27.95
C HIS A 120 21.63 9.97 -26.92
#